data_AF-A0A2K9AFN0-F1
#
_entry.id   AF-A0A2K9AFN0-F1
#
_cell.length_a   1.000
_cell.length_b   1.000
_cell.length_c   1.000
_cell.angle_alpha   90.00
_cell.angle_beta   90.00
_cell.angle_gamma   90.00
#
_symmetry.space_group_name_H-M   'P 1'
#
loop_
_entity.id
_entity.type
_entity.pdbx_description
1 polymer ?
#
loop_
_entity_poly.entity_id
_entity_poly.type
_entity_poly.pdbx_seq_one_letter_code
_entity_poly.pdbx_strand_id
1 'polypeptide(L)'
;MEELKVIAIGAVIFFGIMLFLGALPKILSRISDPPRMKLIENYLAEQGCTEIEIKPYSAHYGVRYKRNGIKYYSKCLANLETKELEWVGKSPDWIKELA
;
A
#
# COMPACT_ATOMS: atom_id res chain seq x y z
N MET A 1 -30.46 39.72 2.99
CA MET A 1 -28.99 39.57 3.14
C MET A 1 -28.60 38.39 4.01
N GLU A 2 -29.37 38.03 5.05
CA GLU A 2 -29.05 36.86 5.90
C GLU A 2 -29.15 35.52 5.15
N GLU A 3 -30.19 35.32 4.34
CA GLU A 3 -30.35 34.08 3.56
C GLU A 3 -29.17 33.82 2.61
N LEU A 4 -28.65 34.88 1.97
CA LEU A 4 -27.48 34.80 1.09
C LEU A 4 -26.21 34.39 1.87
N LYS A 5 -26.06 34.87 3.11
CA LYS A 5 -24.95 34.48 4.00
C LYS A 5 -25.04 33.00 4.39
N VAL A 6 -26.24 32.51 4.72
CA VAL A 6 -26.47 31.10 5.08
C VAL A 6 -26.17 30.19 3.88
N ILE A 7 -26.61 30.55 2.68
CA ILE A 7 -26.30 29.80 1.46
C ILE A 7 -24.79 29.80 1.17
N ALA A 8 -24.12 30.95 1.32
CA ALA A 8 -22.68 31.05 1.13
C ALA A 8 -21.89 30.19 2.14
N ILE A 9 -22.28 30.20 3.41
CA ILE A 9 -21.68 29.35 4.45
C ILE A 9 -21.89 27.86 4.12
N GLY A 10 -23.12 27.48 3.73
CA GLY A 10 -23.43 26.11 3.34
C GLY A 10 -22.60 25.64 2.15
N ALA A 11 -22.42 26.50 1.13
CA ALA A 11 -21.58 26.20 -0.02
C ALA A 11 -20.11 26.01 0.37
N VAL A 12 -19.55 26.89 1.21
CA VAL A 12 -18.16 26.78 1.70
C VAL A 12 -17.94 25.48 2.46
N ILE A 13 -18.86 25.09 3.34
CA ILE A 13 -18.80 23.83 4.09
C ILE A 13 -18.86 22.64 3.12
N PHE A 14 -19.78 22.66 2.16
CA PHE A 14 -19.93 21.59 1.17
C PHE A 14 -18.66 21.39 0.33
N PHE A 15 -18.06 22.47 -0.17
CA PHE A 15 -16.79 22.39 -0.90
C PHE A 15 -15.63 21.91 -0.01
N GLY A 16 -15.60 22.33 1.26
CA GLY A 16 -14.62 21.84 2.23
C GLY A 16 -14.70 20.33 2.43
N ILE A 17 -15.90 19.77 2.58
CA ILE A 17 -16.13 18.33 2.73
C ILE A 17 -15.74 17.58 1.44
N MET A 18 -16.13 18.09 0.27
CA MET A 18 -15.76 17.50 -1.03
C MET A 18 -14.24 17.42 -1.22
N LEU A 19 -13.52 18.49 -0.90
CA LEU A 19 -12.06 18.52 -0.96
C LEU A 19 -11.42 17.52 0.03
N PHE A 20 -11.97 17.42 1.24
CA PHE A 20 -11.48 16.46 2.23
C PHE A 20 -11.71 15.01 1.79
N LEU A 21 -12.91 14.68 1.30
CA LEU A 21 -13.24 13.33 0.80
C LEU A 21 -12.37 12.95 -0.41
N GLY A 22 -12.06 13.90 -1.30
CA GLY A 22 -11.14 13.68 -2.41
C GLY A 22 -9.70 13.43 -1.96
N ALA A 23 -9.26 14.07 -0.87
CA ALA A 23 -7.91 13.89 -0.31
C ALA A 23 -7.77 12.65 0.58
N LEU A 24 -8.88 12.14 1.15
CA LEU A 24 -8.90 11.07 2.12
C LEU A 24 -8.18 9.77 1.65
N PRO A 25 -8.39 9.27 0.41
CA PRO A 25 -7.69 8.07 -0.05
C PRO A 25 -6.16 8.23 -0.07
N LYS A 26 -5.67 9.42 -0.42
CA LYS A 26 -4.23 9.73 -0.47
C LYS A 26 -3.63 9.80 0.95
N ILE A 27 -4.39 10.31 1.90
CA ILE A 27 -4.00 10.35 3.32
C ILE A 27 -3.94 8.92 3.88
N LEU A 28 -4.98 8.11 3.63
CA LEU A 28 -5.03 6.72 4.07
C LEU A 28 -3.91 5.86 3.48
N SER A 29 -3.56 6.05 2.20
CA SER A 29 -2.39 5.39 1.58
C SER A 29 -1.11 5.73 2.35
N ARG A 30 -0.84 7.02 2.59
CA ARG A 30 0.38 7.45 3.31
C ARG A 30 0.52 6.88 4.71
N ILE A 31 -0.59 6.62 5.40
CA ILE A 31 -0.58 6.05 6.76
C ILE A 31 -0.45 4.53 6.74
N SER A 32 -1.09 3.85 5.77
CA SER A 32 -1.13 2.39 5.69
C SER A 32 0.06 1.77 4.94
N ASP A 33 0.72 2.53 4.06
CA ASP A 33 1.90 2.05 3.31
C ASP A 33 3.08 1.68 4.23
N PRO A 34 3.49 2.50 5.24
CA PRO A 34 4.59 2.14 6.13
C PRO A 34 4.44 0.79 6.86
N PRO A 35 3.31 0.46 7.53
CA PRO A 35 3.16 -0.83 8.20
C PRO A 35 3.09 -2.01 7.22
N ARG A 36 2.48 -1.83 6.03
CA ARG A 36 2.42 -2.87 4.99
C ARG A 36 3.79 -3.18 4.40
N MET A 37 4.57 -2.13 4.11
CA MET A 37 5.95 -2.30 3.64
C MET A 37 6.81 -3.00 4.68
N LYS A 38 6.66 -2.67 5.97
CA LYS A 38 7.38 -3.35 7.05
C LYS A 38 7.00 -4.83 7.18
N LEU A 39 5.72 -5.18 7.00
CA LEU A 39 5.27 -6.57 6.96
C LEU A 39 5.94 -7.35 5.81
N ILE A 40 5.99 -6.76 4.62
CA ILE A 40 6.65 -7.34 3.44
C ILE A 40 8.15 -7.53 3.68
N GLU A 41 8.81 -6.52 4.22
CA GLU A 41 10.25 -6.53 4.51
C GLU A 41 10.61 -7.64 5.50
N ASN A 42 9.87 -7.73 6.61
CA ASN A 42 10.07 -8.77 7.62
C ASN A 42 9.87 -10.17 7.04
N TYR A 43 8.78 -10.38 6.29
CA TYR A 43 8.51 -11.67 5.65
C TYR A 43 9.66 -12.07 4.73
N LEU A 44 10.15 -11.17 3.88
CA LEU A 44 11.25 -11.47 2.95
C LEU A 44 12.58 -11.70 3.68
N ALA A 45 12.86 -10.94 4.74
CA ALA A 45 14.03 -11.14 5.57
C ALA A 45 14.01 -12.51 6.27
N GLU A 46 12.85 -12.96 6.78
CA GLU A 46 12.67 -14.30 7.37
C GLU A 46 12.92 -15.42 6.35
N GLN A 47 12.64 -15.18 5.07
CA GLN A 47 12.94 -16.12 3.97
C GLN A 47 14.40 -16.05 3.47
N GLY A 48 15.27 -15.33 4.18
CA GLY A 48 16.70 -15.19 3.83
C GLY A 48 16.96 -14.26 2.65
N CYS A 49 16.02 -13.36 2.32
CA CYS A 49 16.23 -12.37 1.27
C CYS A 49 17.04 -11.17 1.77
N THR A 50 17.80 -10.57 0.85
CA THR A 50 18.68 -9.41 1.06
C THR A 50 18.44 -8.37 -0.03
N GLU A 51 18.99 -7.16 0.11
CA GLU A 51 18.81 -6.07 -0.88
C GLU A 51 17.32 -5.82 -1.21
N ILE A 52 16.46 -5.78 -0.19
CA ILE A 52 15.00 -5.66 -0.36
C ILE A 52 14.65 -4.20 -0.68
N GLU A 53 14.03 -3.97 -1.85
CA GLU A 53 13.49 -2.68 -2.29
C GLU A 53 11.98 -2.84 -2.54
N ILE A 54 11.17 -2.08 -1.79
CA ILE A 54 9.70 -2.11 -1.90
C ILE A 54 9.22 -0.79 -2.48
N LYS A 55 8.42 -0.87 -3.56
CA LYS A 55 7.80 0.29 -4.20
C LYS A 55 6.28 0.17 -4.18
N PRO A 56 5.56 1.11 -3.54
CA PRO A 56 4.11 1.12 -3.55
C PRO A 56 3.57 1.56 -4.91
N TYR A 57 2.57 0.84 -5.41
CA TYR A 57 1.74 1.21 -6.55
C TYR A 57 0.27 1.26 -6.10
N SER A 58 -0.59 1.89 -6.89
CA SER A 58 -2.01 2.08 -6.55
C SER A 58 -2.77 0.77 -6.25
N ALA A 59 -2.32 -0.35 -6.81
CA ALA A 59 -3.00 -1.64 -6.69
C ALA A 59 -2.14 -2.77 -6.09
N HIS A 60 -0.84 -2.56 -5.83
CA HIS A 60 0.06 -3.59 -5.27
C HIS A 60 1.39 -2.98 -4.82
N TYR A 61 2.20 -3.76 -4.11
CA TYR A 61 3.59 -3.45 -3.83
C TYR A 61 4.48 -4.22 -4.81
N GLY A 62 5.34 -3.51 -5.53
CA GLY A 62 6.41 -4.14 -6.30
C GLY A 62 7.61 -4.34 -5.40
N VAL A 63 8.12 -5.57 -5.32
CA VAL A 63 9.20 -5.92 -4.41
C VAL A 63 10.35 -6.53 -5.20
N ARG A 64 11.51 -5.91 -5.09
CA ARG A 64 12.78 -6.45 -5.58
C ARG A 64 13.57 -6.96 -4.40
N TYR A 65 14.19 -8.11 -4.55
CA TYR A 65 15.01 -8.70 -3.50
C TYR A 65 16.04 -9.62 -4.13
N LYS A 66 17.06 -9.96 -3.35
CA LYS A 66 18.11 -10.89 -3.71
C LYS A 66 18.10 -12.07 -2.76
N ARG A 67 18.04 -13.28 -3.31
CA ARG A 67 18.11 -14.54 -2.55
C ARG A 67 19.15 -15.44 -3.22
N ASN A 68 20.03 -16.06 -2.43
CA ASN A 68 21.10 -16.93 -2.93
C ASN A 68 21.95 -16.29 -4.04
N GLY A 69 22.17 -14.97 -3.98
CA GLY A 69 22.93 -14.23 -5.00
C GLY A 69 22.13 -13.83 -6.25
N ILE A 70 20.92 -14.35 -6.44
CA ILE A 70 20.05 -14.09 -7.60
C ILE A 70 19.05 -12.99 -7.27
N LYS A 71 18.82 -12.07 -8.23
CA LYS A 71 17.85 -10.98 -8.09
C LYS A 71 16.48 -11.40 -8.62
N TYR A 72 15.45 -11.05 -7.86
CA TYR A 72 14.07 -11.37 -8.16
C TYR A 72 13.20 -10.12 -8.09
N TYR A 73 12.05 -10.23 -8.74
CA TYR A 73 11.00 -9.24 -8.68
C TYR A 73 9.64 -9.95 -8.57
N SER A 74 8.87 -9.55 -7.57
CA SER A 74 7.54 -10.07 -7.29
C SER A 74 6.60 -8.92 -6.98
N LYS A 75 5.29 -9.17 -7.09
CA LYS A 75 4.25 -8.22 -6.72
C LYS A 75 3.38 -8.83 -5.65
N CYS A 76 3.05 -8.09 -4.61
CA CYS A 76 2.19 -8.56 -3.55
C CYS A 76 1.22 -7.51 -3.03
N LEU A 77 0.18 -8.00 -2.37
CA LEU A 77 -0.69 -7.28 -1.47
C LEU A 77 -0.32 -7.69 -0.04
N ALA A 78 -0.39 -6.74 0.89
CA ALA A 78 -0.12 -6.99 2.29
C ALA A 78 -1.40 -6.73 3.10
N ASN A 79 -1.96 -7.79 3.66
CA ASN A 79 -3.13 -7.69 4.53
C ASN A 79 -2.66 -7.48 5.98
N LEU A 80 -2.96 -6.32 6.56
CA LEU A 80 -2.56 -6.00 7.94
C LEU A 80 -3.40 -6.76 8.99
N GLU A 81 -4.62 -7.18 8.64
CA GLU A 81 -5.51 -7.89 9.54
C GLU A 81 -5.08 -9.35 9.68
N THR A 82 -4.85 -10.04 8.56
CA THR A 82 -4.41 -11.45 8.56
C THR A 82 -2.90 -11.60 8.72
N LYS A 83 -2.13 -10.52 8.53
CA LYS A 83 -0.65 -10.53 8.44
C LYS A 83 -0.10 -11.42 7.33
N GLU A 84 -0.89 -11.65 6.28
CA GLU A 84 -0.50 -12.48 5.14
C GLU A 84 -0.14 -11.63 3.93
N LEU A 85 0.70 -12.21 3.07
CA LEU A 85 1.04 -11.65 1.76
C LEU A 85 0.31 -12.44 0.68
N GLU A 86 -0.45 -11.75 -0.14
CA GLU A 86 -1.06 -12.30 -1.33
C GLU A 86 -0.22 -11.92 -2.56
N TRP A 87 0.19 -12.90 -3.36
CA TRP A 87 1.07 -12.67 -4.50
C TRP A 87 0.26 -12.45 -5.78
N VAL A 88 0.55 -11.35 -6.48
CA VAL A 88 -0.15 -10.96 -7.70
C VAL A 88 0.72 -11.29 -8.91
N GLY A 89 0.31 -12.29 -9.69
CA GLY A 89 1.06 -12.73 -10.86
C GLY A 89 2.24 -13.63 -10.50
N LYS A 90 3.49 -13.12 -10.57
CA LYS A 90 4.69 -13.94 -10.33
C LYS A 90 5.01 -14.00 -8.83
N SER A 91 4.65 -15.12 -8.21
CA SER A 91 5.07 -15.45 -6.84
C SER A 91 6.60 -15.66 -6.75
N PRO A 92 7.17 -15.50 -5.55
CA PRO A 92 8.53 -15.87 -5.26
C PRO A 92 8.85 -17.31 -5.66
N ASP A 93 10.10 -17.55 -6.01
CA ASP A 93 10.59 -18.82 -6.53
C ASP A 93 10.39 -19.99 -5.55
N TRP A 94 10.59 -19.77 -4.25
CA TRP A 94 10.40 -20.80 -3.22
C TRP A 94 8.93 -21.19 -2.96
N ILE A 95 7.97 -20.36 -3.35
CA ILE A 95 6.55 -20.71 -3.20
C ILE A 95 6.17 -21.80 -4.20
N LYS A 96 6.89 -21.91 -5.33
CA LYS A 96 6.71 -23.01 -6.28
C LYS A 96 7.24 -24.34 -5.77
N GLU A 97 8.06 -24.35 -4.70
CA GLU A 97 8.60 -25.58 -4.12
C GLU A 97 7.60 -26.27 -3.18
N LEU A 98 6.50 -25.60 -2.82
CA LEU A 98 5.46 -26.08 -1.92
C LEU A 98 4.20 -26.60 -2.64
N ALA A 99 4.17 -26.56 -3.97
CA ALA A 99 3.06 -27.01 -4.83
C ALA A 99 3.49 -28.21 -5.68
#